data_AF-A0A2N2BQK3-F1
#
_entry.id   AF-A0A2N2BQK3-F1
#
_cell.length_a   1.000
_cell.length_b   1.000
_cell.length_c   1.000
_cell.angle_alpha   90.00
_cell.angle_beta   90.00
_cell.angle_gamma   90.00
#
_symmetry.space_group_name_H-M   'P 1'
#
loop_
_entity.id
_entity.type
_entity.pdbx_description
1 polymer ?
#
loop_
_entity_poly.entity_id
_entity_poly.type
_entity_poly.pdbx_seq_one_letter_code
_entity_poly.pdbx_strand_id
1 'polypeptide(L)'
;MARERNKQILIRVTEKEKAIISKYAKKSNLNVNNFLIKAGTMKEIHVIEGLPEMTIEIIRIGNNINQITKAVHQGKTECGYELHEVKEELRKIWLLLKRLTQEQA
;
A
#
# COMPACT_ATOMS: atom_id res chain seq x y z
N MET A 1 -17.14 32.85 4.76
CA MET A 1 -17.52 31.47 5.15
C MET A 1 -16.70 31.05 6.35
N ALA A 2 -17.31 30.44 7.37
CA ALA A 2 -16.60 29.98 8.55
C ALA A 2 -15.76 28.72 8.22
N ARG A 3 -14.58 28.59 8.84
CA ARG A 3 -13.67 27.46 8.63
C ARG A 3 -14.27 26.19 9.23
N GLU A 4 -14.28 25.09 8.47
CA GLU A 4 -14.85 23.80 8.92
C GLU A 4 -14.14 23.25 10.17
N ARG A 5 -12.81 23.39 10.25
CA ARG A 5 -12.01 23.06 11.45
C ARG A 5 -11.73 24.33 12.26
N ASN A 6 -12.65 24.70 13.15
CA ASN A 6 -12.55 25.90 13.98
C ASN A 6 -12.22 25.64 15.47
N LYS A 7 -12.08 24.37 15.88
CA LYS A 7 -11.72 23.97 17.24
C LYS A 7 -10.23 23.58 17.32
N GLN A 8 -9.58 23.89 18.45
CA GLN A 8 -8.17 23.57 18.71
C GLN A 8 -8.05 22.69 19.95
N ILE A 9 -7.11 21.74 19.92
CA ILE A 9 -6.70 20.94 21.08
C ILE A 9 -5.25 21.27 21.37
N LEU A 10 -4.97 21.81 22.56
CA LEU A 10 -3.61 22.12 22.99
C LEU A 10 -3.06 20.93 23.79
N ILE A 11 -1.93 20.36 23.35
CA ILE A 11 -1.28 19.23 24.02
C ILE A 11 0.13 19.65 24.42
N ARG A 12 0.48 19.49 25.69
CA ARG A 12 1.85 19.67 26.18
C ARG A 12 2.61 18.36 25.99
N VAL A 13 3.78 18.44 25.38
CA VAL A 13 4.65 17.29 25.11
C VAL A 13 6.09 17.66 25.44
N THR A 14 6.87 16.67 25.82
CA THR A 14 8.32 16.75 25.90
C THR A 14 8.95 16.74 24.50
N GLU A 15 10.22 17.12 24.40
CA GLU A 15 10.94 17.10 23.11
C GLU A 15 11.03 15.68 22.52
N LYS A 16 11.17 14.66 23.38
CA LYS A 16 11.19 13.25 22.97
C LYS A 16 9.85 12.83 22.35
N GLU A 17 8.74 13.16 23.00
CA GLU A 17 7.39 12.84 22.50
C GLU A 17 7.09 13.56 21.18
N LYS A 18 7.48 14.83 21.06
CA LYS A 18 7.35 15.60 19.81
C LYS A 18 8.13 14.96 18.66
N ALA A 19 9.34 14.49 18.92
CA ALA A 19 10.16 13.79 17.92
C ALA A 19 9.51 12.47 17.49
N ILE A 20 8.96 11.71 18.43
CA ILE A 20 8.23 10.46 18.16
C ILE A 20 7.00 10.71 17.29
N ILE A 21 6.15 11.66 17.66
CA ILE A 21 4.95 12.03 16.89
C ILE A 21 5.33 12.45 15.46
N SER A 22 6.38 13.27 15.32
CA SER A 22 6.86 13.73 14.01
C SER A 22 7.39 12.57 13.15
N LYS A 23 8.08 11.60 13.75
CA LYS A 23 8.57 10.40 13.07
C LYS A 23 7.42 9.54 12.55
N TYR A 24 6.39 9.29 13.37
CA TYR A 24 5.24 8.48 12.97
C TYR A 24 4.35 9.19 11.94
N ALA A 25 4.17 10.49 12.05
CA ALA A 25 3.48 11.29 11.03
C ALA A 25 4.18 11.16 9.67
N LYS A 26 5.53 11.29 9.64
CA LYS A 26 6.33 11.08 8.42
C LYS A 26 6.21 9.67 7.88
N LYS A 27 6.36 8.64 8.72
CA LYS A 27 6.19 7.22 8.32
C LYS A 27 4.81 6.96 7.72
N SER A 28 3.78 7.65 8.21
CA SER A 28 2.40 7.50 7.74
C SER A 28 2.06 8.37 6.53
N ASN A 29 3.03 9.11 5.98
CA ASN A 29 2.83 10.10 4.91
C ASN A 29 1.74 11.16 5.23
N LEU A 30 1.65 11.57 6.50
CA LEU A 30 0.70 12.57 6.99
C LEU A 30 1.44 13.75 7.63
N ASN A 31 0.84 14.94 7.58
CA ASN A 31 1.27 16.02 8.45
C ASN A 31 0.84 15.73 9.90
N VAL A 32 1.53 16.34 10.88
CA VAL A 32 1.33 16.09 12.31
C VAL A 32 -0.13 16.31 12.73
N ASN A 33 -0.79 17.34 12.22
CA ASN A 33 -2.19 17.64 12.57
C ASN A 33 -3.14 16.52 12.09
N ASN A 34 -3.03 16.10 10.83
CA ASN A 34 -3.84 15.03 10.27
C ASN A 34 -3.50 13.68 10.90
N PHE A 35 -2.23 13.44 11.25
CA PHE A 35 -1.81 12.25 11.97
C PHE A 35 -2.47 12.18 13.35
N LEU A 36 -2.41 13.26 14.14
CA LEU A 36 -3.01 13.30 15.48
C LEU A 36 -4.53 13.23 15.43
N ILE A 37 -5.17 13.91 14.47
CA ILE A 37 -6.61 13.80 14.26
C ILE A 37 -6.97 12.36 13.93
N LYS A 38 -6.31 11.72 12.95
CA LYS A 38 -6.60 10.32 12.60
C LYS A 38 -6.34 9.36 13.76
N ALA A 39 -5.20 9.48 14.43
CA ALA A 39 -4.87 8.65 15.61
C ALA A 39 -5.88 8.82 16.75
N GLY A 40 -6.43 10.02 16.94
CA GLY A 40 -7.42 10.32 17.98
C GLY A 40 -8.88 10.06 17.58
N THR A 41 -9.19 9.88 16.29
CA THR A 41 -10.58 9.74 15.78
C THR A 41 -10.88 8.43 15.05
N MET A 42 -9.87 7.71 14.57
CA MET A 42 -10.02 6.42 13.88
C MET A 42 -9.13 5.36 14.54
N LYS A 43 -9.74 4.19 14.80
CA LYS A 43 -9.06 2.95 15.15
C LYS A 43 -7.99 2.60 14.10
N GLU A 44 -6.81 2.25 14.61
CA GLU A 44 -5.67 1.55 13.99
C GLU A 44 -5.01 2.17 12.74
N ILE A 45 -3.83 2.76 12.96
CA ILE A 45 -2.87 3.06 11.89
C ILE A 45 -2.09 1.78 11.58
N HIS A 46 -2.46 1.07 10.52
CA HIS A 46 -1.71 -0.09 10.03
C HIS A 46 -0.50 0.36 9.20
N VAL A 47 0.69 0.32 9.79
CA VAL A 47 1.95 0.48 9.06
C VAL A 47 2.40 -0.88 8.56
N ILE A 48 2.18 -1.17 7.28
CA ILE A 48 2.67 -2.39 6.63
C ILE A 48 4.09 -2.12 6.11
N GLU A 49 5.09 -2.50 6.90
CA GLU A 49 6.49 -2.48 6.47
C GLU A 49 6.71 -3.56 5.38
N GLY A 50 7.46 -3.27 4.31
CA GLY A 50 7.68 -4.21 3.21
C GLY A 50 6.82 -3.99 1.95
N LEU A 51 5.89 -3.04 1.95
CA LEU A 51 5.01 -2.77 0.79
C LEU A 51 5.78 -2.32 -0.47
N PRO A 52 6.79 -1.41 -0.38
CA PRO A 52 7.62 -1.03 -1.52
C PRO A 52 8.40 -2.22 -2.10
N GLU A 53 8.96 -3.06 -1.24
CA GLU A 53 9.73 -4.25 -1.62
C GLU A 53 8.82 -5.28 -2.30
N MET A 54 7.62 -5.51 -1.76
CA MET A 54 6.60 -6.35 -2.38
C MET A 54 6.19 -5.83 -3.76
N THR A 55 6.09 -4.51 -3.93
CA THR A 55 5.76 -3.89 -5.23
C THR A 55 6.84 -4.16 -6.26
N ILE A 56 8.13 -4.11 -5.87
CA ILE A 56 9.25 -4.43 -6.75
C ILE A 56 9.19 -5.88 -7.21
N GLU A 57 8.91 -6.83 -6.32
CA GLU A 57 8.79 -8.25 -6.67
C GLU A 57 7.60 -8.53 -7.59
N ILE A 58 6.46 -7.85 -7.40
CA ILE A 58 5.31 -7.94 -8.32
C ILE A 58 5.70 -7.46 -9.73
N ILE A 59 6.46 -6.36 -9.84
CA ILE A 59 6.93 -5.85 -11.13
C ILE A 59 7.87 -6.88 -11.80
N ARG A 60 8.75 -7.52 -11.05
CA ARG A 60 9.65 -8.59 -11.57
C ARG A 60 8.86 -9.78 -12.09
N ILE A 61 7.85 -10.23 -11.35
CA ILE A 61 6.96 -11.32 -11.77
C ILE A 61 6.24 -10.95 -13.08
N GLY A 62 5.68 -9.74 -13.17
CA GLY A 62 5.02 -9.25 -14.39
C GLY A 62 5.96 -9.23 -15.61
N ASN A 63 7.21 -8.81 -15.42
CA ASN A 63 8.22 -8.82 -16.48
C ASN A 63 8.59 -10.23 -16.95
N ASN A 64 8.71 -11.20 -16.03
CA ASN A 64 8.99 -12.59 -16.38
C ASN A 64 7.83 -13.21 -17.18
N ILE A 65 6.59 -12.94 -16.77
CA ILE A 65 5.39 -13.42 -17.48
C ILE A 65 5.29 -12.82 -18.88
N ASN A 66 5.60 -11.53 -19.03
CA ASN A 66 5.61 -10.89 -20.34
C ASN A 66 6.65 -11.52 -21.28
N GLN A 67 7.82 -11.90 -20.76
CA GLN A 67 8.86 -12.58 -21.54
C GLN A 67 8.41 -13.98 -21.99
N ILE A 68 7.82 -14.77 -21.09
CA ILE A 68 7.31 -16.10 -21.41
C ILE A 68 6.18 -15.99 -22.45
N THR A 69 5.25 -15.06 -22.27
CA THR A 69 4.15 -14.83 -23.22
C THR A 69 4.68 -14.47 -24.61
N LYS A 70 5.71 -13.61 -24.69
CA LYS A 70 6.39 -13.29 -25.96
C LYS A 70 7.08 -14.52 -26.57
N ALA A 71 7.74 -15.36 -25.78
CA ALA A 71 8.39 -16.57 -26.25
C ALA A 71 7.38 -17.56 -26.84
N VAL A 72 6.24 -17.76 -26.17
CA VAL A 72 5.14 -18.60 -26.66
C VAL A 72 4.52 -18.01 -27.94
N HIS A 73 4.25 -16.71 -27.97
CA HIS A 73 3.70 -16.06 -29.17
C HIS A 73 4.65 -16.14 -30.38
N GLN A 74 5.96 -16.17 -30.14
CA GLN A 74 6.98 -16.35 -31.17
C GLN A 74 7.20 -17.82 -31.57
N GLY A 75 6.44 -18.77 -31.02
CA GLY A 75 6.59 -20.20 -31.28
C GLY A 75 7.90 -20.80 -30.73
N LYS A 76 8.58 -20.10 -29.81
CA LYS A 76 9.85 -20.56 -29.22
C LYS A 76 9.65 -21.60 -28.12
N THR A 77 8.45 -21.69 -27.56
CA THR A 77 8.06 -22.59 -26.48
C THR A 77 6.54 -22.86 -26.54
N GLU A 78 6.10 -24.06 -26.21
CA GLU A 78 4.67 -24.39 -26.04
C GLU A 78 4.33 -24.52 -24.56
N CYS A 79 3.68 -23.50 -23.99
CA CYS A 79 3.27 -23.49 -22.57
C CYS A 79 1.99 -22.66 -22.34
N GLY A 80 1.05 -22.75 -23.29
CA GLY A 80 -0.19 -21.97 -23.29
C GLY A 80 -1.13 -22.32 -22.13
N TYR A 81 -1.15 -23.58 -21.68
CA TYR A 81 -1.98 -24.03 -20.57
C TYR A 81 -1.43 -23.52 -19.22
N GLU A 82 -0.13 -23.69 -18.97
CA GLU A 82 0.54 -23.24 -17.75
C GLU A 82 0.50 -21.71 -17.61
N LEU A 83 0.62 -20.97 -18.72
CA LEU A 83 0.43 -19.52 -18.75
C LEU A 83 -1.00 -19.13 -18.35
N HIS A 84 -2.00 -19.92 -18.75
CA HIS A 84 -3.37 -19.67 -18.37
C HIS A 84 -3.57 -19.84 -16.85
N GLU A 85 -3.01 -20.89 -16.25
CA GLU A 85 -3.08 -21.11 -14.80
C GLU A 85 -2.40 -19.97 -14.02
N VAL A 86 -1.20 -19.57 -14.43
CA VAL A 86 -0.47 -18.45 -13.80
C VAL A 86 -1.27 -17.15 -13.87
N LYS A 87 -1.94 -16.89 -15.00
CA LYS A 87 -2.80 -15.72 -15.17
C LYS A 87 -3.98 -15.74 -14.19
N GLU A 88 -4.60 -16.88 -13.96
CA GLU A 88 -5.72 -17.00 -13.00
C GLU A 88 -5.25 -16.81 -11.55
N GLU A 89 -4.11 -17.38 -11.17
CA GLU A 89 -3.54 -17.17 -9.83
C GLU A 89 -3.18 -15.70 -9.58
N LEU A 90 -2.58 -15.01 -10.56
CA LEU A 90 -2.35 -13.57 -10.47
C LEU A 90 -3.64 -12.76 -10.33
N ARG A 91 -4.70 -13.15 -11.04
CA ARG A 91 -6.01 -12.51 -10.90
C ARG A 91 -6.55 -12.65 -9.49
N LYS A 92 -6.39 -13.82 -8.85
CA LYS A 92 -6.77 -14.04 -7.45
C LYS A 92 -5.98 -13.15 -6.49
N ILE A 93 -4.66 -13.06 -6.66
CA ILE A 93 -3.81 -12.17 -5.86
C ILE A 93 -4.27 -10.72 -6.00
N TRP A 94 -4.54 -10.27 -7.23
CA TRP A 94 -5.06 -8.92 -7.46
C TRP A 94 -6.41 -8.67 -6.77
N LEU A 95 -7.33 -9.64 -6.81
CA LEU A 95 -8.61 -9.53 -6.10
C LEU A 95 -8.44 -9.44 -4.58
N LEU A 96 -7.51 -10.21 -4.00
CA LEU A 96 -7.18 -10.16 -2.58
C LEU A 96 -6.57 -8.80 -2.20
N LEU A 97 -5.61 -8.29 -2.97
CA LEU A 97 -5.03 -6.96 -2.77
C LEU A 97 -6.09 -5.85 -2.90
N LYS A 98 -7.00 -5.98 -3.88
CA LYS A 98 -8.11 -5.04 -4.04
C LYS A 98 -9.06 -5.07 -2.85
N ARG A 99 -9.35 -6.25 -2.29
CA ARG A 99 -10.17 -6.37 -1.08
C ARG A 99 -9.47 -5.70 0.12
N LEU A 100 -8.18 -5.96 0.31
CA LEU A 100 -7.40 -5.34 1.39
C LEU A 100 -7.36 -3.81 1.30
N THR A 101 -7.37 -3.26 0.09
CA THR A 101 -7.41 -1.80 -0.13
C THR A 101 -8.83 -1.21 -0.04
N GLN A 102 -9.87 -2.01 -0.28
CA GLN A 102 -11.28 -1.59 -0.16
C GLN A 102 -11.85 -1.72 1.26
N GLU A 103 -11.38 -2.69 2.05
CA GLU A 103 -11.74 -2.84 3.48
C GLU A 103 -11.09 -1.76 4.35
N GLN A 104 -10.12 -1.02 3.80
CA GLN A 104 -9.43 0.10 4.46
C GLN A 104 -10.03 1.49 4.12
N ALA A 105 -11.11 1.56 3.32
CA ALA A 105 -11.77 2.79 2.89
C ALA A 105 -13.00 3.15 3.74
#